data_AF-A0AAD4D5B9-F1
#
_entry.id   AF-A0AAD4D5B9-F1
#
_cell.length_a   1.000
_cell.length_b   1.000
_cell.length_c   1.000
_cell.angle_alpha   90.00
_cell.angle_beta   90.00
_cell.angle_gamma   90.00
#
_symmetry.space_group_name_H-M   'P 1'
#
loop_
_entity.id
_entity.type
_entity.pdbx_description
1 polymer ?
#
loop_
_entity_poly.entity_id
_entity_poly.type
_entity_poly.pdbx_seq_one_letter_code
_entity_poly.pdbx_strand_id
1 'polypeptide(L)'
;LSRKSIKEATEQRFRTSENSGWGTFPPQSLCDETRDFPVQLNDGTHRTLGALYDLTPKDLISMVMLEEKVFDTWYSGRTVLLGDACHKIHPGGGQGVVTALHDAIALANLLYALPSSTNEEVTQVFEEYREERHPIVTQTYRSAQMIRKMTDRGIDGALTLFLATNMPSWLWRIVLASTLKARPQVGFLPEIKNRGTVVPIASPSFLKAKAVYDFEGSLHTAAPV
;
A
#
# COMPACT_ATOMS: atom_id res chain seq x y z
N LEU A 1 27.36 -8.54 -26.09
CA LEU A 1 27.44 -8.92 -24.66
C LEU A 1 26.18 -9.71 -24.31
N SER A 2 26.31 -10.87 -23.66
CA SER A 2 25.17 -11.72 -23.27
C SER A 2 24.23 -10.96 -22.33
N ARG A 3 22.91 -11.07 -22.53
CA ARG A 3 21.88 -10.45 -21.64
C ARG A 3 22.09 -10.79 -20.17
N LYS A 4 22.65 -11.97 -19.87
CA LYS A 4 22.96 -12.42 -18.53
C LYS A 4 24.10 -11.60 -17.89
N SER A 5 25.14 -11.32 -18.67
CA SER A 5 26.28 -10.48 -18.27
C SER A 5 25.90 -9.02 -18.09
N ILE A 6 24.92 -8.50 -18.84
CA ILE A 6 24.37 -7.15 -18.63
C ILE A 6 23.63 -7.10 -17.31
N LYS A 7 22.71 -8.04 -17.05
CA LYS A 7 21.94 -8.10 -15.80
C LYS A 7 22.82 -8.24 -14.57
N GLU A 8 23.82 -9.11 -14.63
CA GLU A 8 24.82 -9.30 -13.57
C GLU A 8 25.67 -8.03 -13.37
N ALA A 9 26.08 -7.34 -14.44
CA ALA A 9 26.83 -6.09 -14.34
C ALA A 9 25.99 -4.93 -13.77
N THR A 10 24.69 -4.87 -14.09
CA THR A 10 23.78 -3.88 -13.49
C THR A 10 23.61 -4.19 -12.00
N GLU A 11 23.37 -5.46 -11.63
CA GLU A 11 23.22 -5.94 -10.25
C GLU A 11 24.47 -5.74 -9.39
N GLN A 12 25.65 -5.90 -9.98
CA GLN A 12 26.93 -5.68 -9.31
C GLN A 12 27.25 -4.17 -9.16
N ARG A 13 26.87 -3.32 -10.13
CA ARG A 13 26.89 -1.86 -9.97
C ARG A 13 25.92 -1.37 -8.88
N PHE A 14 24.82 -2.08 -8.64
CA PHE A 14 23.86 -1.75 -7.59
C PHE A 14 24.30 -2.13 -6.17
N ARG A 15 25.17 -3.14 -5.99
CA ARG A 15 25.69 -3.56 -4.66
C ARG A 15 26.77 -2.64 -4.11
N THR A 16 27.43 -1.86 -4.96
CA THR A 16 28.55 -1.00 -4.57
C THR A 16 28.00 0.40 -4.40
N SER A 17 27.99 0.91 -3.17
CA SER A 17 27.29 2.12 -2.73
C SER A 17 27.77 3.45 -3.36
N GLU A 18 28.62 3.42 -4.39
CA GLU A 18 29.23 4.61 -5.00
C GLU A 18 28.34 5.37 -5.98
N ASN A 19 27.12 4.89 -6.25
CA ASN A 19 26.08 5.69 -6.88
C ASN A 19 24.72 5.22 -6.36
N SER A 20 24.31 5.78 -5.22
CA SER A 20 22.90 5.75 -4.82
C SER A 20 22.05 6.10 -6.05
N GLY A 21 21.02 5.32 -6.37
CA GLY A 21 20.12 5.53 -7.52
C GLY A 21 19.35 6.86 -7.56
N TRP A 22 19.79 7.84 -6.77
CA TRP A 22 19.35 9.22 -6.64
C TRP A 22 20.22 10.23 -7.41
N GLY A 23 21.19 9.77 -8.21
CA GLY A 23 21.98 10.63 -9.12
C GLY A 23 21.24 11.04 -10.39
N THR A 24 21.77 12.00 -11.14
CA THR A 24 21.16 12.59 -12.37
C THR A 24 21.41 11.79 -13.65
N PHE A 25 22.28 10.77 -13.63
CA PHE A 25 22.66 9.97 -14.80
C PHE A 25 21.75 8.77 -15.13
N PRO A 26 21.14 8.07 -14.14
CA PRO A 26 20.19 7.00 -14.39
C PRO A 26 18.94 7.40 -15.23
N PRO A 27 18.33 8.60 -15.07
CA PRO A 27 17.08 8.94 -15.76
C PRO A 27 17.18 9.04 -17.29
N GLN A 28 18.27 9.57 -17.84
CA GLN A 28 18.37 9.85 -19.29
C GLN A 28 18.34 8.57 -20.12
N SER A 29 19.06 7.52 -19.71
CA SER A 29 19.08 6.25 -20.43
C SER A 29 17.70 5.59 -20.46
N LEU A 30 16.93 5.70 -19.38
CA LEU A 30 15.56 5.19 -19.36
C LEU A 30 14.67 6.03 -20.27
N CYS A 31 14.77 7.36 -20.19
CA CYS A 31 14.02 8.27 -21.07
C CYS A 31 14.29 7.98 -22.55
N ASP A 32 15.52 7.63 -22.92
CA ASP A 32 15.89 7.27 -24.29
C ASP A 32 15.27 5.91 -24.70
N GLU A 33 15.29 4.91 -23.80
CA GLU A 33 14.71 3.58 -24.06
C GLU A 33 13.17 3.61 -24.15
N THR A 34 12.52 4.41 -23.32
CA THR A 34 11.05 4.48 -23.25
C THR A 34 10.47 5.61 -24.09
N ARG A 35 11.29 6.34 -24.83
CA ARG A 35 10.90 7.54 -25.59
C ARG A 35 9.73 7.32 -26.54
N ASP A 36 9.72 6.17 -27.21
CA ASP A 36 8.72 5.83 -28.22
C ASP A 36 7.46 5.18 -27.62
N PHE A 37 7.41 5.02 -26.29
CA PHE A 37 6.27 4.41 -25.63
C PHE A 37 5.02 5.30 -25.79
N PRO A 38 3.90 4.75 -26.29
CA PRO A 38 2.70 5.54 -26.57
C PRO A 38 2.01 5.99 -25.29
N VAL A 39 1.57 7.25 -25.27
CA VAL A 39 0.71 7.83 -24.23
C VAL A 39 -0.71 7.84 -24.76
N GLN A 40 -1.62 7.17 -24.08
CA GLN A 40 -3.03 7.17 -24.44
C GLN A 40 -3.68 8.47 -23.94
N LEU A 41 -4.04 9.34 -24.88
CA LEU A 41 -4.81 10.56 -24.62
C LEU A 41 -6.24 10.38 -25.14
N ASN A 42 -7.20 10.93 -24.40
CA ASN A 42 -8.63 10.81 -24.71
C ASN A 42 -9.06 11.56 -25.98
N ASP A 43 -8.19 12.42 -26.52
CA ASP A 43 -8.44 13.23 -27.71
C ASP A 43 -8.06 12.53 -29.04
N GLY A 44 -7.63 11.27 -28.97
CA GLY A 44 -7.20 10.48 -30.13
C GLY A 44 -5.84 10.89 -30.70
N THR A 45 -5.17 11.88 -30.10
CA THR A 45 -3.83 12.26 -30.53
C THR A 45 -2.81 11.23 -30.03
N HIS A 46 -2.00 10.73 -30.96
CA HIS A 46 -0.89 9.86 -30.61
C HIS A 46 0.25 10.76 -30.10
N ARG A 47 0.62 10.58 -28.84
CA ARG A 47 1.80 11.18 -28.23
C ARG A 47 2.64 10.06 -27.64
N THR A 48 3.93 10.33 -27.43
CA THR A 48 4.84 9.38 -26.80
C THR A 48 5.37 9.94 -25.49
N LEU A 49 5.94 9.08 -24.64
CA LEU A 49 6.64 9.53 -23.44
C LEU A 49 7.77 10.52 -23.78
N GLY A 50 8.38 10.40 -24.96
CA GLY A 50 9.38 11.35 -25.46
C GLY A 50 8.88 12.79 -25.52
N ALA A 51 7.64 13.01 -25.95
CA ALA A 51 7.05 14.34 -25.96
C ALA A 51 6.89 14.91 -24.53
N LEU A 52 6.62 14.05 -23.53
CA LEU A 52 6.58 14.47 -22.13
C LEU A 52 7.99 14.77 -21.59
N TYR A 53 8.99 13.95 -21.96
CA TYR A 53 10.38 14.18 -21.56
C TYR A 53 10.93 15.50 -22.11
N ASP A 54 10.62 15.84 -23.36
CA ASP A 54 11.07 17.09 -23.99
C ASP A 54 10.50 18.35 -23.33
N LEU A 55 9.29 18.24 -22.77
CA LEU A 55 8.62 19.32 -22.05
C LEU A 55 9.02 19.42 -20.57
N THR A 56 9.72 18.40 -20.04
CA THR A 56 10.08 18.34 -18.63
C THR A 56 11.55 18.74 -18.45
N PRO A 57 11.87 19.77 -17.64
CA PRO A 57 13.24 20.06 -17.26
C PRO A 57 13.95 18.82 -16.71
N LYS A 58 15.16 18.53 -17.20
CA LYS A 58 15.86 17.26 -16.94
C LYS A 58 16.14 17.04 -15.45
N ASP A 59 16.33 18.12 -14.70
CA ASP A 59 16.53 18.14 -13.25
C ASP A 59 15.27 17.75 -12.45
N LEU A 60 14.10 17.76 -13.09
CA LEU A 60 12.83 17.31 -12.48
C LEU A 60 12.50 15.84 -12.80
N ILE A 61 13.31 15.17 -13.61
CA ILE A 61 13.12 13.75 -13.94
C ILE A 61 13.96 12.91 -12.98
N SER A 62 13.28 12.17 -12.10
CA SER A 62 13.92 11.29 -11.14
C SER A 62 13.47 9.85 -11.34
N MET A 63 14.39 8.91 -11.16
CA MET A 63 14.07 7.50 -11.07
C MET A 63 13.98 7.08 -9.62
N VAL A 64 12.87 6.41 -9.29
CA VAL A 64 12.66 5.86 -7.96
C VAL A 64 12.76 4.35 -8.06
N MET A 65 13.60 3.74 -7.24
CA MET A 65 13.61 2.28 -7.11
C MET A 65 12.31 1.84 -6.43
N LEU A 66 11.61 0.92 -7.11
CA LEU A 66 10.42 0.26 -6.59
C LEU A 66 10.84 -0.87 -5.65
N GLU A 67 11.36 -0.47 -4.48
CA GLU A 67 11.62 -1.39 -3.39
C GLU A 67 10.31 -1.84 -2.76
N GLU A 68 10.25 -3.12 -2.43
CA GLU A 68 9.07 -3.79 -1.92
C GLU A 68 9.47 -4.58 -0.67
N LYS A 69 8.84 -4.30 0.47
CA LYS A 69 9.16 -4.99 1.72
C LYS A 69 8.03 -4.83 2.72
N VAL A 70 7.69 -5.93 3.40
CA VAL A 70 6.95 -5.90 4.66
C VAL A 70 7.94 -6.31 5.75
N PHE A 71 8.10 -5.48 6.78
CA PHE A 71 8.97 -5.75 7.92
C PHE A 71 8.22 -6.55 8.99
N ASP A 72 8.93 -7.38 9.75
CA ASP A 72 8.31 -8.15 10.84
C ASP A 72 8.15 -7.31 12.12
N THR A 73 9.01 -6.31 12.33
CA THR A 73 9.02 -5.43 13.52
C THR A 73 8.50 -4.05 13.16
N TRP A 74 7.41 -3.62 13.80
CA TRP A 74 6.72 -2.35 13.48
C TRP A 74 6.83 -1.30 14.59
N TYR A 75 7.36 -1.66 15.75
CA TYR A 75 7.46 -0.74 16.88
C TYR A 75 8.64 -1.10 17.78
N SER A 76 9.06 -0.14 18.59
CA SER A 76 10.06 -0.31 19.64
C SER A 76 9.86 0.77 20.71
N GLY A 77 9.68 0.37 21.96
CA GLY A 77 9.36 1.30 23.05
C GLY A 77 8.12 2.13 22.74
N ARG A 78 8.28 3.46 22.69
CA ARG A 78 7.21 4.42 22.36
C ARG A 78 7.19 4.86 20.89
N THR A 79 7.93 4.17 20.03
CA THR A 79 7.96 4.47 18.60
C THR A 79 7.23 3.37 17.83
N VAL A 80 6.31 3.76 16.97
CA VAL A 80 5.57 2.88 16.06
C VAL A 80 5.69 3.37 14.63
N LEU A 81 5.81 2.44 13.70
CA LEU A 81 5.90 2.65 12.26
C LEU A 81 4.56 2.30 11.61
N LEU A 82 4.18 3.07 10.60
CA LEU A 82 2.98 2.85 9.78
C LEU A 82 3.25 3.17 8.32
N GLY A 83 2.42 2.64 7.41
CA GLY A 83 2.57 2.84 5.97
C GLY A 83 3.92 2.34 5.43
N ASP A 84 4.46 3.05 4.43
CA ASP A 84 5.71 2.68 3.74
C ASP A 84 6.92 2.50 4.67
N ALA A 85 6.89 3.05 5.90
CA ALA A 85 7.94 2.88 6.89
C ALA A 85 8.05 1.43 7.41
N CYS A 86 6.95 0.66 7.44
CA CYS A 86 6.93 -0.74 7.87
C CYS A 86 6.38 -1.71 6.80
N HIS A 87 5.73 -1.20 5.76
CA HIS A 87 5.32 -1.99 4.59
C HIS A 87 5.27 -1.14 3.32
N LYS A 88 6.29 -1.29 2.49
CA LYS A 88 6.33 -0.71 1.15
C LYS A 88 5.80 -1.72 0.14
N ILE A 89 4.65 -1.42 -0.45
CA ILE A 89 3.94 -2.30 -1.40
C ILE A 89 4.14 -1.80 -2.83
N HIS A 90 4.19 -2.70 -3.82
CA HIS A 90 4.27 -2.32 -5.23
C HIS A 90 3.21 -1.26 -5.63
N PRO A 91 3.59 -0.15 -6.29
CA PRO A 91 2.66 0.93 -6.60
C PRO A 91 1.59 0.53 -7.62
N GLY A 92 1.87 -0.48 -8.47
CA GLY A 92 0.93 -0.94 -9.50
C GLY A 92 -0.42 -1.43 -8.97
N GLY A 93 -0.53 -1.74 -7.67
CA GLY A 93 -1.81 -2.09 -7.05
C GLY A 93 -2.61 -0.88 -6.51
N GLY A 94 -2.00 0.32 -6.45
CA GLY A 94 -2.61 1.51 -5.86
C GLY A 94 -2.97 1.38 -4.37
N GLN A 95 -2.38 0.40 -3.67
CA GLN A 95 -2.78 0.04 -2.30
C GLN A 95 -1.95 0.70 -1.20
N GLY A 96 -0.77 1.27 -1.48
CA GLY A 96 0.13 1.79 -0.44
C GLY A 96 -0.51 2.87 0.45
N VAL A 97 -1.14 3.88 -0.16
CA VAL A 97 -1.83 4.93 0.59
C VAL A 97 -3.04 4.38 1.35
N VAL A 98 -3.78 3.44 0.74
CA VAL A 98 -4.96 2.82 1.37
C VAL A 98 -4.55 2.02 2.61
N THR A 99 -3.48 1.22 2.52
CA THR A 99 -2.99 0.45 3.67
C THR A 99 -2.42 1.34 4.76
N ALA A 100 -1.70 2.42 4.39
CA ALA A 100 -1.22 3.42 5.35
C ALA A 100 -2.37 4.13 6.08
N LEU A 101 -3.47 4.48 5.38
CA LEU A 101 -4.65 5.06 6.01
C LEU A 101 -5.34 4.07 6.96
N HIS A 102 -5.46 2.81 6.56
CA HIS A 102 -6.01 1.77 7.43
C HIS A 102 -5.19 1.59 8.71
N ASP A 103 -3.86 1.73 8.63
CA ASP A 103 -3.01 1.70 9.80
C ASP A 103 -3.24 2.88 10.73
N ALA A 104 -3.32 4.08 10.17
CA ALA A 104 -3.60 5.29 10.94
C ALA A 104 -4.93 5.18 11.68
N ILE A 105 -5.97 4.63 11.04
CA ILE A 105 -7.28 4.40 11.67
C ILE A 105 -7.17 3.38 12.81
N ALA A 106 -6.53 2.23 12.58
CA ALA A 106 -6.40 1.20 13.59
C ALA A 106 -5.59 1.69 14.81
N LEU A 107 -4.47 2.38 14.56
CA LEU A 107 -3.65 2.95 15.62
C LEU A 107 -4.40 4.04 16.39
N ALA A 108 -5.10 4.96 15.70
CA ALA A 108 -5.89 6.00 16.34
C ALA A 108 -6.99 5.43 17.24
N ASN A 109 -7.67 4.37 16.80
CA ASN A 109 -8.67 3.68 17.60
C ASN A 109 -8.08 3.05 18.87
N LEU A 110 -6.93 2.36 18.74
CA LEU A 110 -6.29 1.72 19.89
C LEU A 110 -5.73 2.75 20.89
N LEU A 111 -5.19 3.86 20.39
CA LEU A 111 -4.74 4.98 21.22
C LEU A 111 -5.90 5.70 21.92
N TYR A 112 -7.06 5.83 21.26
CA TYR A 112 -8.27 6.37 21.89
C TYR A 112 -8.77 5.49 23.03
N ALA A 113 -8.73 4.17 22.82
CA ALA A 113 -9.16 3.20 23.82
C ALA A 113 -8.12 2.92 24.92
N LEU A 114 -7.01 3.64 24.93
CA LEU A 114 -5.90 3.40 25.84
C LEU A 114 -6.23 3.94 27.24
N PRO A 115 -6.28 3.09 28.29
CA PRO A 115 -6.70 3.52 29.63
C PRO A 115 -5.65 4.41 30.32
N SER A 116 -4.36 4.17 30.08
CA SER A 116 -3.28 5.02 30.60
C SER A 116 -2.07 5.04 29.66
N SER A 117 -1.18 6.03 29.85
CA SER A 117 -0.01 6.20 28.99
C SER A 117 1.24 5.50 29.54
N THR A 118 1.12 4.37 30.26
CA THR A 118 2.28 3.59 30.75
C THR A 118 3.05 2.96 29.58
N ASN A 119 4.32 2.60 29.79
CA ASN A 119 5.14 2.01 28.71
C ASN A 119 4.58 0.64 28.29
N GLU A 120 4.14 -0.14 29.27
CA GLU A 120 3.61 -1.49 29.12
C GLU A 120 2.33 -1.47 28.28
N GLU A 121 1.39 -0.58 28.60
CA GLU A 121 0.12 -0.46 27.88
C GLU A 121 0.31 0.10 26.46
N VAL A 122 1.21 1.07 26.28
CA VAL A 122 1.56 1.58 24.94
C VAL A 122 2.19 0.47 24.09
N THR A 123 3.07 -0.34 24.67
CA THR A 123 3.68 -1.49 23.98
C THR A 123 2.63 -2.52 23.61
N GLN A 124 1.68 -2.81 24.51
CA GLN A 124 0.57 -3.71 24.23
C GLN A 124 -0.29 -3.21 23.06
N VAL A 125 -0.67 -1.93 23.06
CA VAL A 125 -1.42 -1.31 21.95
C VAL A 125 -0.66 -1.43 20.63
N PHE A 126 0.66 -1.27 20.62
CA PHE A 126 1.46 -1.43 19.41
C PHE A 126 1.53 -2.87 18.92
N GLU A 127 1.57 -3.86 19.81
CA GLU A 127 1.45 -5.27 19.41
C GLU A 127 0.08 -5.56 18.83
N GLU A 128 -1.00 -5.11 19.47
CA GLU A 128 -2.37 -5.29 18.96
C GLU A 128 -2.55 -4.65 17.58
N TYR A 129 -2.00 -3.46 17.37
CA TYR A 129 -1.96 -2.78 16.08
C TYR A 129 -1.27 -3.67 15.02
N ARG A 130 -0.10 -4.23 15.36
CA ARG A 130 0.65 -5.11 14.47
C ARG A 130 -0.12 -6.40 14.17
N GLU A 131 -0.68 -7.06 15.18
CA GLU A 131 -1.46 -8.29 15.03
C GLU A 131 -2.68 -8.10 14.12
N GLU A 132 -3.37 -6.96 14.23
CA GLU A 132 -4.51 -6.64 13.38
C GLU A 132 -4.09 -6.35 11.94
N ARG A 133 -3.01 -5.57 11.74
CA ARG A 133 -2.68 -4.98 10.44
C ARG A 133 -1.70 -5.80 9.62
N HIS A 134 -0.74 -6.47 10.25
CA HIS A 134 0.32 -7.20 9.56
C HIS A 134 -0.21 -8.32 8.62
N PRO A 135 -1.20 -9.15 8.99
CA PRO A 135 -1.73 -10.18 8.10
C PRO A 135 -2.41 -9.59 6.85
N ILE A 136 -3.17 -8.50 7.03
CA ILE A 136 -3.89 -7.82 5.95
C ILE A 136 -2.88 -7.20 4.96
N VAL A 137 -1.89 -6.50 5.48
CA VAL A 137 -0.81 -5.89 4.69
C VAL A 137 -0.01 -6.96 3.95
N THR A 138 0.33 -8.07 4.61
CA THR A 138 1.04 -9.19 3.98
C THR A 138 0.24 -9.80 2.83
N GLN A 139 -1.08 -9.93 2.99
CA GLN A 139 -1.96 -10.39 1.92
C GLN A 139 -1.97 -9.41 0.74
N THR A 140 -2.14 -8.11 1.02
CA THR A 140 -2.10 -7.06 -0.01
C THR A 140 -0.76 -7.04 -0.75
N TYR A 141 0.35 -7.18 -0.03
CA TYR A 141 1.68 -7.30 -0.60
C TYR A 141 1.80 -8.48 -1.58
N ARG A 142 1.32 -9.66 -1.19
CA ARG A 142 1.31 -10.84 -2.06
C ARG A 142 0.41 -10.65 -3.29
N SER A 143 -0.74 -10.00 -3.13
CA SER A 143 -1.63 -9.66 -4.24
C SER A 143 -0.99 -8.66 -5.21
N ALA A 144 -0.26 -7.67 -4.70
CA ALA A 144 0.45 -6.70 -5.53
C ALA A 144 1.58 -7.36 -6.35
N GLN A 145 2.28 -8.34 -5.75
CA GLN A 145 3.26 -9.18 -6.45
C GLN A 145 2.65 -10.01 -7.58
N MET A 146 1.41 -10.47 -7.45
CA MET A 146 0.70 -11.15 -8.54
C MET A 146 0.40 -10.21 -9.71
N ILE A 147 0.00 -8.96 -9.45
CA ILE A 147 -0.20 -7.93 -10.49
C ILE A 147 1.12 -7.66 -11.22
N ARG A 148 2.24 -7.61 -10.49
CA ARG A 148 3.58 -7.49 -11.09
C ARG A 148 3.91 -8.67 -12.02
N LYS A 149 3.55 -9.90 -11.64
CA LYS A 149 3.74 -11.07 -12.52
C LYS A 149 2.90 -10.98 -13.80
N MET A 150 1.71 -10.38 -13.77
CA MET A 150 0.89 -10.19 -14.97
C MET A 150 1.53 -9.24 -16.01
N THR A 151 2.44 -8.37 -15.57
CA THR A 151 3.19 -7.47 -16.45
C THR A 151 4.54 -8.03 -16.88
N ASP A 152 4.89 -9.24 -16.43
CA ASP A 152 6.09 -9.95 -16.88
C ASP A 152 5.90 -10.51 -18.30
N ARG A 153 6.96 -10.46 -19.12
CA ARG A 153 6.93 -10.90 -20.53
C ARG A 153 7.20 -12.40 -20.71
N GLY A 154 7.26 -13.15 -19.62
CA GLY A 154 7.45 -14.61 -19.62
C GLY A 154 6.16 -15.41 -19.81
N ILE A 155 6.31 -16.73 -19.95
CA ILE A 155 5.18 -17.68 -20.05
C ILE A 155 4.28 -17.59 -18.81
N ASP A 156 4.88 -17.44 -17.62
CA ASP A 156 4.15 -17.29 -16.35
C ASP A 156 3.26 -16.05 -16.35
N GLY A 157 3.74 -14.93 -16.91
CA GLY A 157 2.97 -13.69 -17.03
C GLY A 157 1.82 -13.84 -18.01
N ALA A 158 2.07 -14.45 -19.18
CA ALA A 158 1.03 -14.73 -20.17
C ALA A 158 -0.06 -15.67 -19.62
N LEU A 159 0.32 -16.71 -18.87
CA LEU A 159 -0.64 -17.61 -18.21
C LEU A 159 -1.45 -16.87 -17.14
N THR A 160 -0.79 -16.06 -16.30
CA THR A 160 -1.47 -15.30 -15.23
C THR A 160 -2.46 -14.29 -15.82
N LEU A 161 -2.05 -13.59 -16.89
CA LEU A 161 -2.91 -12.66 -17.62
C LEU A 161 -4.08 -13.37 -18.29
N PHE A 162 -3.84 -14.52 -18.91
CA PHE A 162 -4.89 -15.34 -19.52
C PHE A 162 -5.93 -15.77 -18.47
N LEU A 163 -5.50 -16.28 -17.33
CA LEU A 163 -6.39 -16.71 -16.25
C LEU A 163 -7.21 -15.54 -15.68
N ALA A 164 -6.58 -14.38 -15.48
CA ALA A 164 -7.29 -13.18 -15.02
C ALA A 164 -8.31 -12.69 -16.04
N THR A 165 -7.93 -12.60 -17.32
CA THR A 165 -8.81 -12.06 -18.38
C THR A 165 -9.99 -13.00 -18.68
N ASN A 166 -9.80 -14.31 -18.54
CA ASN A 166 -10.83 -15.32 -18.80
C ASN A 166 -11.58 -15.77 -17.54
N MET A 167 -11.31 -15.17 -16.38
CA MET A 167 -12.00 -15.52 -15.15
C MET A 167 -13.48 -15.13 -15.24
N PRO A 168 -14.42 -16.04 -14.90
CA PRO A 168 -15.84 -15.74 -14.91
C PRO A 168 -16.18 -14.57 -13.97
N SER A 169 -17.14 -13.74 -14.37
CA SER A 169 -17.54 -12.54 -13.61
C SER A 169 -17.97 -12.84 -12.17
N TRP A 170 -18.61 -13.99 -11.92
CA TRP A 170 -19.00 -14.41 -10.57
C TRP A 170 -17.77 -14.65 -9.67
N LEU A 171 -16.70 -15.23 -10.21
CA LEU A 171 -15.46 -15.49 -9.47
C LEU A 171 -14.70 -14.20 -9.23
N TRP A 172 -14.65 -13.33 -10.24
CA TRP A 172 -14.14 -11.96 -10.09
C TRP A 172 -14.86 -11.19 -8.98
N ARG A 173 -16.18 -11.33 -8.87
CA ARG A 173 -16.97 -10.69 -7.80
C ARG A 173 -16.63 -11.24 -6.42
N ILE A 174 -16.35 -12.53 -6.28
CA ILE A 174 -15.91 -13.13 -5.01
C ILE A 174 -14.53 -12.59 -4.61
N VAL A 175 -13.59 -12.54 -5.56
CA VAL A 175 -12.24 -11.98 -5.33
C VAL A 175 -12.32 -10.50 -4.96
N LEU A 176 -13.12 -9.72 -5.68
CA LEU A 176 -13.32 -8.29 -5.38
C LEU A 176 -14.02 -8.09 -4.04
N ALA A 177 -15.02 -8.92 -3.70
CA ALA A 177 -15.68 -8.81 -2.41
C ALA A 177 -14.72 -9.08 -1.25
N SER A 178 -13.78 -10.02 -1.39
CA SER A 178 -12.81 -10.32 -0.33
C SER A 178 -11.84 -9.16 -0.08
N THR A 179 -11.43 -8.44 -1.12
CA THR A 179 -10.55 -7.26 -0.98
C THR A 179 -11.26 -6.05 -0.38
N LEU A 180 -12.58 -5.94 -0.57
CA LEU A 180 -13.39 -4.83 -0.05
C LEU A 180 -13.90 -5.01 1.39
N LYS A 181 -13.71 -6.20 2.00
CA LYS A 181 -14.18 -6.49 3.37
C LYS A 181 -13.44 -5.68 4.44
N ALA A 182 -12.16 -5.40 4.23
CA ALA A 182 -11.34 -4.67 5.19
C ALA A 182 -11.56 -3.16 5.01
N ARG A 183 -12.48 -2.59 5.79
CA ARG A 183 -12.81 -1.17 5.80
C ARG A 183 -12.85 -0.65 7.23
N PRO A 184 -11.68 -0.45 7.87
CA PRO A 184 -11.63 0.08 9.23
C PRO A 184 -12.27 1.47 9.26
N GLN A 185 -12.95 1.77 10.37
CA GLN A 185 -13.55 3.08 10.65
C GLN A 185 -13.01 3.60 11.97
N VAL A 186 -13.11 4.90 12.18
CA VAL A 186 -12.74 5.52 13.45
C VAL A 186 -13.91 5.34 14.42
N GLY A 187 -13.70 4.65 15.53
CA GLY A 187 -14.76 4.23 16.47
C GLY A 187 -15.34 5.36 17.31
N PHE A 188 -14.63 6.48 17.42
CA PHE A 188 -15.05 7.68 18.15
C PHE A 188 -15.57 8.80 17.22
N LEU A 189 -15.92 8.46 15.97
CA LEU A 189 -16.55 9.36 15.02
C LEU A 189 -17.94 8.84 14.61
N PRO A 190 -18.82 9.71 14.07
CA PRO A 190 -20.12 9.28 13.56
C PRO A 190 -19.99 8.17 12.52
N GLU A 191 -20.73 7.08 12.71
CA GLU A 191 -20.67 5.94 11.81
C GLU A 191 -21.14 6.29 10.40
N ILE A 192 -20.35 5.88 9.41
CA ILE A 192 -20.71 6.10 8.01
C ILE A 192 -21.68 5.00 7.58
N LYS A 193 -22.91 5.40 7.26
CA LYS A 193 -23.93 4.48 6.72
C LYS A 193 -23.36 3.63 5.59
N ASN A 194 -23.50 2.30 5.71
CA ASN A 194 -23.07 1.41 4.66
C ASN A 194 -23.95 1.60 3.41
N ARG A 195 -23.33 1.91 2.27
CA ARG A 195 -23.98 2.06 0.96
C ARG A 195 -23.59 0.95 -0.02
N GLY A 196 -22.65 0.08 0.36
CA GLY A 196 -22.14 -1.00 -0.47
C GLY A 196 -22.91 -2.30 -0.28
N THR A 197 -22.73 -3.22 -1.22
CA THR A 197 -23.28 -4.59 -1.16
C THR A 197 -22.43 -5.54 -0.31
N VAL A 198 -21.18 -5.18 -0.05
CA VAL A 198 -20.27 -5.93 0.81
C VAL A 198 -20.34 -5.37 2.23
N VAL A 199 -20.67 -6.22 3.19
CA VAL A 199 -20.66 -5.85 4.61
C VAL A 199 -19.20 -5.81 5.08
N PRO A 200 -18.73 -4.67 5.60
CA PRO A 200 -17.37 -4.55 6.11
C PRO A 200 -17.21 -5.36 7.39
N ILE A 201 -16.04 -5.95 7.58
CA ILE A 201 -15.67 -6.61 8.84
C ILE A 201 -15.27 -5.52 9.82
N ALA A 202 -15.91 -5.50 11.00
CA ALA A 202 -15.51 -4.60 12.08
C ALA A 202 -14.11 -4.98 12.57
N SER A 203 -13.18 -4.03 12.58
CA SER A 203 -11.84 -4.29 13.09
C SER A 203 -11.83 -4.37 14.62
N PRO A 204 -10.96 -5.19 15.24
CA PRO A 204 -10.81 -5.24 16.69
C PRO A 204 -10.56 -3.86 17.30
N SER A 205 -9.68 -3.06 16.69
CA SER A 205 -9.42 -1.67 17.05
C SER A 205 -10.69 -0.82 17.06
N PHE A 206 -11.52 -0.91 16.01
CA PHE A 206 -12.78 -0.17 15.92
C PHE A 206 -13.73 -0.52 17.06
N LEU A 207 -13.90 -1.81 17.37
CA LEU A 207 -14.79 -2.26 18.44
C LEU A 207 -14.34 -1.74 19.81
N LYS A 208 -13.02 -1.72 20.08
CA LYS A 208 -12.47 -1.15 21.32
C LYS A 208 -12.75 0.34 21.45
N ALA A 209 -12.43 1.11 20.41
CA ALA A 209 -12.67 2.56 20.41
C ALA A 209 -14.15 2.90 20.56
N LYS A 210 -15.02 2.17 19.86
CA LYS A 210 -16.47 2.36 19.93
C LYS A 210 -17.04 2.09 21.32
N ALA A 211 -16.56 1.03 21.97
CA ALA A 211 -17.00 0.68 23.33
C ALA A 211 -16.64 1.79 24.33
N VAL A 212 -15.45 2.38 24.23
CA VAL A 212 -15.03 3.51 25.08
C VAL A 212 -15.88 4.75 24.79
N TYR A 213 -16.07 5.08 23.51
CA TYR A 213 -16.87 6.24 23.10
C TYR A 213 -18.33 6.14 23.56
N ASP A 214 -18.96 4.96 23.43
CA ASP A 214 -20.34 4.75 23.87
C ASP A 214 -20.48 4.81 25.39
N PHE A 215 -19.47 4.30 26.12
CA PHE A 215 -19.42 4.39 27.57
C PHE A 215 -19.32 5.86 28.03
N GLU A 216 -18.41 6.64 27.46
CA GLU A 216 -18.26 8.07 27.77
C GLU A 216 -19.51 8.87 27.42
N GLY A 217 -20.13 8.59 26.26
CA GLY A 217 -21.40 9.19 25.86
C GLY A 217 -22.54 8.90 26.86
N SER A 218 -22.61 7.67 27.38
CA SER A 218 -23.63 7.30 28.36
C SER A 218 -23.50 8.04 29.68
N LEU A 219 -22.27 8.31 30.15
CA LEU A 219 -21.98 9.08 31.36
C LEU A 219 -22.45 10.53 31.22
N HIS A 220 -22.26 11.14 30.05
CA HIS A 220 -22.71 12.51 29.79
C HIS A 220 -24.23 12.64 29.73
N THR A 221 -24.95 11.62 29.26
CA THR A 221 -26.43 11.61 29.27
C THR A 221 -27.04 11.29 30.63
N ALA A 222 -26.28 10.66 31.53
CA ALA A 222 -26.73 10.24 32.86
C ALA A 222 -26.45 11.27 33.97
N ALA A 223 -25.67 12.33 33.69
CA ALA A 223 -25.43 13.41 34.64
C ALA A 223 -26.69 14.30 34.74
N PRO A 224 -27.32 14.44 35.92
CA PRO A 224 -28.44 15.35 36.10
C PRO A 224 -27.96 16.81 36.00
N VAL A 225 -28.74 17.64 35.31
CA VAL A 225 -28.62 19.10 35.27
C VAL A 225 -28.85 19.70 36.65
#